data_AF-A0A973IRH7-F1
#
_entry.id   AF-A0A973IRH7-F1
#
_cell.length_a   1.000
_cell.length_b   1.000
_cell.length_c   1.000
_cell.angle_alpha   90.00
_cell.angle_beta   90.00
_cell.angle_gamma   90.00
#
_symmetry.space_group_name_H-M   'P 1'
#
loop_
_entity.id
_entity.type
_entity.pdbx_description
1 polymer ?
#
loop_
_entity_poly.entity_id
_entity_poly.type
_entity_poly.pdbx_seq_one_letter_code
_entity_poly.pdbx_strand_id
1 'polypeptide(L)'
;MKTTTDIGNLIDRHQITMELRKVETSPIHHDAGSSDELDHFLCRLSKPGKEMRVFLTTHSDGDHLTIHDVLFLLAMDASGCRMFENYAKCAESFNSILVGSDGNIEEIEAFWREYRQRCRQVKELRGFLGENDYRELLRHFQFEEDFAEMFDITGYGHHG
;
A
#
# COMPACT_ATOMS: atom_id res chain seq x y z
N MET A 1 9.08 -13.62 -25.07
CA MET A 1 8.10 -14.38 -24.28
C MET A 1 7.92 -13.62 -22.97
N LYS A 2 6.81 -12.89 -22.78
CA LYS A 2 6.48 -12.30 -21.48
C LYS A 2 5.97 -13.45 -20.61
N THR A 3 6.78 -13.92 -19.66
CA THR A 3 6.29 -14.85 -18.64
C THR A 3 5.36 -14.05 -17.74
N THR A 4 4.06 -14.24 -17.92
CA THR A 4 3.06 -13.81 -16.94
C THR A 4 3.41 -14.53 -15.64
N THR A 5 4.02 -13.82 -14.70
CA THR A 5 4.21 -14.35 -13.34
C THR A 5 2.83 -14.75 -12.83
N ASP A 6 2.71 -15.90 -12.19
CA ASP A 6 1.51 -16.30 -11.46
C ASP A 6 1.82 -16.09 -9.97
N ILE A 7 0.98 -15.34 -9.26
CA ILE A 7 1.16 -15.12 -7.82
C ILE A 7 1.11 -16.44 -7.06
N GLY A 8 0.36 -17.43 -7.53
CA GLY A 8 0.39 -18.78 -6.98
C GLY A 8 1.81 -19.36 -6.98
N ASN A 9 2.54 -19.22 -8.10
CA ASN A 9 3.93 -19.67 -8.18
C ASN A 9 4.86 -18.94 -7.20
N LEU A 10 4.64 -17.64 -6.96
CA LEU A 10 5.40 -16.88 -5.97
C LEU A 10 5.14 -17.42 -4.55
N ILE A 11 3.87 -17.63 -4.21
CA ILE A 11 3.43 -18.17 -2.91
C ILE A 11 4.04 -19.55 -2.69
N ASP A 12 3.92 -20.46 -3.67
CA ASP A 12 4.40 -21.82 -3.57
C ASP A 12 5.92 -21.91 -3.50
N ARG A 13 6.64 -21.16 -4.36
CA ARG A 13 8.11 -21.12 -4.40
C ARG A 13 8.71 -20.70 -3.06
N HIS A 14 8.05 -19.76 -2.38
CA HIS A 14 8.51 -19.26 -1.09
C HIS A 14 7.83 -19.94 0.10
N GLN A 15 6.90 -20.87 -0.12
CA GLN A 15 6.11 -21.51 0.92
C GLN A 15 5.46 -20.47 1.84
N ILE A 16 4.88 -19.43 1.24
CA ILE A 16 4.23 -18.35 1.98
C ILE A 16 2.94 -18.90 2.59
N THR A 17 2.81 -18.72 3.89
CA THR A 17 1.62 -19.08 4.67
C THR A 17 1.07 -17.84 5.35
N MET A 18 -0.19 -17.90 5.77
CA MET A 18 -0.84 -16.78 6.43
C MET A 18 -1.74 -17.23 7.58
N GLU A 19 -1.62 -16.52 8.70
CA GLU A 19 -2.64 -16.51 9.75
C GLU A 19 -3.43 -15.21 9.67
N LEU A 20 -4.75 -15.30 9.60
CA LEU A 20 -5.65 -14.15 9.57
C LEU A 20 -6.38 -14.01 10.91
N ARG A 21 -6.39 -12.79 11.47
CA ARG A 21 -7.16 -12.48 12.68
C ARG A 21 -7.84 -11.13 12.55
N LYS A 22 -9.16 -11.10 12.71
CA LYS A 22 -9.92 -9.85 12.89
C LYS A 22 -9.52 -9.18 14.21
N VAL A 23 -9.28 -7.87 14.19
CA VAL A 23 -8.88 -7.07 15.34
C VAL A 23 -9.83 -5.89 15.51
N GLU A 24 -9.97 -5.40 16.73
CA GLU A 24 -10.90 -4.30 17.03
C GLU A 24 -10.42 -2.95 16.48
N THR A 25 -9.11 -2.77 16.34
CA THR A 25 -8.50 -1.52 15.88
C THR A 25 -7.31 -1.79 14.97
N SER A 26 -7.10 -0.89 14.01
CA SER A 26 -5.91 -0.85 13.17
C SER A 26 -4.94 0.21 13.69
N PRO A 27 -3.63 -0.07 13.83
CA PRO A 27 -2.64 0.96 14.12
C PRO A 27 -2.37 1.89 12.93
N ILE A 28 -2.96 1.59 11.76
CA ILE A 28 -2.82 2.36 10.54
C ILE A 28 -3.99 3.33 10.42
N HIS A 29 -5.21 2.81 10.46
CA HIS A 29 -6.42 3.62 10.32
C HIS A 29 -6.78 4.29 11.64
N HIS A 30 -6.94 5.61 11.63
CA HIS A 30 -7.50 6.34 12.74
C HIS A 30 -8.94 6.68 12.39
N ASP A 31 -9.90 6.14 13.16
CA ASP A 31 -11.30 6.51 13.01
C ASP A 31 -11.47 8.01 13.31
N ALA A 32 -11.56 8.81 12.26
CA ALA A 32 -11.93 10.21 12.32
C ALA A 32 -13.46 10.40 12.31
N GLY A 33 -14.22 9.38 12.72
CA GLY A 33 -15.68 9.44 12.86
C GLY A 33 -16.48 9.05 11.62
N SER A 34 -15.98 8.15 10.76
CA SER A 34 -16.77 7.61 9.64
C SER A 34 -17.82 6.60 10.13
N SER A 35 -19.02 6.67 9.56
CA SER A 35 -20.17 5.80 9.84
C SER A 35 -20.10 4.44 9.16
N ASP A 36 -18.99 4.11 8.50
CA ASP A 36 -18.85 2.90 7.72
C ASP A 36 -18.32 1.78 8.61
N GLU A 37 -19.00 0.64 8.64
CA GLU A 37 -18.51 -0.56 9.31
C GLU A 37 -17.26 -1.08 8.59
N LEU A 38 -16.10 -0.70 9.11
CA LEU A 38 -14.81 -1.16 8.66
C LEU A 38 -14.35 -2.35 9.51
N ASP A 39 -13.83 -3.36 8.83
CA ASP A 39 -13.19 -4.49 9.45
C ASP A 39 -11.67 -4.33 9.43
N HIS A 40 -11.06 -4.50 10.60
CA HIS A 40 -9.61 -4.48 10.73
C HIS A 40 -9.07 -5.89 10.86
N PHE A 41 -8.01 -6.17 10.12
CA PHE A 41 -7.36 -7.48 10.10
C PHE A 41 -5.87 -7.36 10.41
N LEU A 42 -5.39 -8.29 11.22
CA LEU A 42 -3.97 -8.61 11.36
C LEU A 42 -3.68 -9.90 10.59
N CYS A 43 -2.91 -9.78 9.52
CA CYS A 43 -2.39 -10.90 8.75
C CYS A 43 -0.93 -11.14 9.17
N ARG A 44 -0.59 -12.38 9.55
CA ARG A 44 0.81 -12.79 9.74
C ARG A 44 1.24 -13.58 8.54
N LEU A 45 2.12 -13.01 7.72
CA LEU A 45 2.72 -13.70 6.58
C LEU A 45 4.02 -14.35 7.02
N SER A 46 4.16 -15.64 6.73
CA SER A 46 5.30 -16.45 7.17
C SER A 46 5.90 -17.22 5.99
N LYS A 47 7.23 -17.29 5.95
CA LYS A 47 7.99 -18.16 5.06
C LYS A 47 9.25 -18.69 5.77
N PRO A 48 10.01 -19.65 5.22
CA PRO A 48 11.19 -20.18 5.90
C PRO A 48 12.15 -19.09 6.39
N GLY A 49 12.29 -18.98 7.72
CA GLY A 49 13.19 -18.04 8.39
C GLY A 49 12.75 -16.57 8.43
N LYS A 50 11.53 -16.23 7.98
CA LYS A 50 11.01 -14.84 7.99
C LYS A 50 9.52 -14.78 8.31
N GLU A 51 9.14 -13.74 9.03
CA GLU A 51 7.74 -13.38 9.32
C GLU A 51 7.56 -11.87 9.10
N MET A 52 6.37 -11.46 8.67
CA MET A 52 5.94 -10.07 8.73
C MET A 52 4.48 -9.97 9.19
N ARG A 53 4.13 -8.83 9.79
CA ARG A 53 2.76 -8.51 10.21
C ARG A 53 2.20 -7.45 9.28
N VAL A 54 0.98 -7.67 8.82
CA VAL A 54 0.28 -6.76 7.92
C VAL A 54 -1.04 -6.40 8.57
N PHE A 55 -1.26 -5.12 8.80
CA PHE A 55 -2.54 -4.56 9.20
C PHE A 55 -3.27 -4.09 7.95
N LEU A 56 -4.51 -4.56 7.79
CA LEU A 56 -5.40 -4.19 6.70
C LEU A 56 -6.72 -3.67 7.29
N THR A 57 -7.38 -2.80 6.54
CA THR A 57 -8.72 -2.32 6.87
C THR A 57 -9.53 -2.34 5.58
N THR A 58 -10.66 -3.06 5.61
CA THR A 58 -11.53 -3.28 4.46
C THR A 58 -12.98 -3.07 4.88
N HIS A 59 -13.88 -2.85 3.92
CA HIS A 59 -15.31 -2.81 4.22
C HIS A 59 -15.82 -4.21 4.64
N SER A 60 -16.81 -4.23 5.54
CA SER A 60 -17.44 -5.37 6.25
C SER A 60 -17.94 -6.54 5.37
N ASP A 61 -17.90 -6.43 4.04
CA ASP A 61 -18.37 -7.47 3.12
C ASP A 61 -17.40 -8.68 2.96
N GLY A 62 -16.27 -8.70 3.66
CA GLY A 62 -15.17 -9.63 3.39
C GLY A 62 -14.71 -10.49 4.58
N ASP A 63 -15.41 -11.58 4.88
CA ASP A 63 -14.97 -12.58 5.87
C ASP A 63 -13.72 -13.38 5.44
N HIS A 64 -13.21 -13.20 4.22
CA HIS A 64 -12.20 -14.08 3.63
C HIS A 64 -11.12 -13.29 2.89
N LEU A 65 -10.11 -12.81 3.61
CA LEU A 65 -8.87 -12.36 2.99
C LEU A 65 -7.97 -13.57 2.71
N THR A 66 -7.56 -13.73 1.46
CA THR A 66 -6.58 -14.75 1.04
C THR A 66 -5.17 -14.17 0.99
N ILE A 67 -4.14 -15.02 0.91
CA ILE A 67 -2.75 -14.58 0.72
C ILE A 67 -2.61 -13.71 -0.54
N HIS A 68 -3.34 -14.09 -1.60
CA HIS A 68 -3.37 -13.34 -2.84
C HIS A 68 -3.91 -11.92 -2.61
N ASP A 69 -5.02 -11.77 -1.90
CA ASP A 69 -5.61 -10.46 -1.60
C ASP A 69 -4.68 -9.58 -0.77
N VAL A 70 -4.01 -10.17 0.23
CA VAL A 70 -3.04 -9.44 1.06
C VAL A 70 -1.84 -8.98 0.22
N LEU A 71 -1.29 -9.83 -0.64
CA LEU A 71 -0.18 -9.47 -1.51
C LEU A 71 -0.59 -8.42 -2.56
N PHE A 72 -1.82 -8.50 -3.08
CA PHE A 72 -2.39 -7.50 -3.97
C PHE A 72 -2.54 -6.14 -3.29
N LEU A 73 -3.15 -6.08 -2.09
CA LEU A 73 -3.33 -4.86 -1.32
C LEU A 73 -1.99 -4.20 -0.99
N LEU A 74 -0.98 -5.00 -0.62
CA LEU A 74 0.37 -4.49 -0.39
C LEU A 74 1.06 -3.99 -1.66
N ALA A 75 0.80 -4.60 -2.82
CA ALA A 75 1.30 -4.11 -4.10
C ALA A 75 0.61 -2.79 -4.50
N MET A 76 -0.69 -2.63 -4.22
CA MET A 76 -1.40 -1.36 -4.38
C MET A 76 -0.83 -0.27 -3.46
N ASP A 77 -0.59 -0.59 -2.18
CA ASP A 77 0.07 0.33 -1.24
C ASP A 77 1.47 0.73 -1.74
N ALA A 78 2.23 -0.21 -2.32
CA ALA A 78 3.54 0.08 -2.88
C ALA A 78 3.47 1.09 -4.04
N SER A 79 2.47 0.95 -4.90
CA SER A 79 2.18 1.90 -5.97
C SER A 79 1.81 3.28 -5.42
N GLY A 80 0.89 3.33 -4.46
CA GLY A 80 0.51 4.58 -3.78
C GLY A 80 1.69 5.27 -3.08
N CYS A 81 2.55 4.51 -2.40
CA CYS A 81 3.77 5.00 -1.79
C CYS A 81 4.74 5.64 -2.77
N ARG A 82 4.87 5.06 -3.97
CA ARG A 82 5.68 5.65 -5.03
C ARG A 82 5.04 6.92 -5.58
N MET A 83 3.73 6.91 -5.82
CA MET A 83 3.00 8.04 -6.38
C MET A 83 3.09 9.29 -5.50
N PHE A 84 2.95 9.13 -4.18
CA PHE A 84 2.97 10.25 -3.23
C PHE A 84 4.36 10.57 -2.66
N GLU A 85 5.43 9.90 -3.07
CA GLU A 85 6.77 10.07 -2.46
C GLU A 85 7.25 11.54 -2.47
N ASN A 86 7.04 12.24 -3.58
CA ASN A 86 7.46 13.64 -3.70
C ASN A 86 6.54 14.61 -2.95
N TYR A 87 5.24 14.29 -2.86
CA TYR A 87 4.28 15.07 -2.08
C TYR A 87 4.54 14.91 -0.58
N ALA A 88 4.89 13.72 -0.13
CA ALA A 88 5.22 13.42 1.25
C ALA A 88 6.42 14.24 1.78
N LYS A 89 7.39 14.57 0.91
CA LYS A 89 8.53 15.45 1.26
C LYS A 89 8.09 16.88 1.58
N CYS A 90 6.96 17.31 1.04
CA CYS A 90 6.40 18.65 1.21
C CYS A 90 5.22 18.67 2.20
N ALA A 91 4.86 17.54 2.81
CA ALA A 91 3.66 17.42 3.64
C ALA A 91 3.64 18.44 4.80
N GLU A 92 4.79 18.67 5.46
CA GLU A 92 4.92 19.67 6.53
C GLU A 92 4.71 21.10 5.99
N SER A 93 5.23 21.39 4.80
CA SER A 93 5.04 22.68 4.14
C SER A 93 3.58 22.91 3.74
N PHE A 94 2.89 21.89 3.21
CA PHE A 94 1.47 21.98 2.87
C PHE A 94 0.60 22.20 4.10
N ASN A 95 0.89 21.49 5.20
CA ASN A 95 0.17 21.70 6.46
C ASN A 95 0.32 23.14 6.96
N SER A 96 1.51 23.75 6.81
CA SER A 96 1.75 25.15 7.19
C SER A 96 1.01 26.18 6.33
N ILE A 97 0.74 25.87 5.06
CA ILE A 97 -0.02 26.74 4.14
C ILE A 97 -1.52 26.69 4.44
N LEU A 98 -2.01 25.57 4.98
CA LEU A 98 -3.42 25.35 5.27
C LEU A 98 -3.86 25.85 6.65
N VAL A 99 -2.97 26.46 7.44
CA VAL A 99 -3.19 26.96 8.83
C VAL A 99 -4.29 28.04 8.95
N GLY A 100 -4.96 28.44 7.86
CA GLY A 100 -6.11 29.36 7.88
C GLY A 100 -7.42 28.78 7.32
N SER A 101 -7.47 27.49 6.97
CA SER A 101 -8.66 26.84 6.42
C SER A 101 -9.36 26.01 7.51
N ASP A 102 -10.56 26.42 7.91
CA ASP A 102 -11.38 25.84 9.00
C ASP A 102 -11.90 24.40 8.75
N GLY A 103 -11.33 23.65 7.82
CA GLY A 103 -11.73 22.26 7.59
C GLY A 103 -10.60 21.48 6.93
N ASN A 104 -10.37 20.26 7.41
CA ASN A 104 -9.45 19.24 6.88
C ASN A 104 -8.00 19.16 7.35
N ILE A 105 -7.52 19.99 8.29
CA ILE A 105 -6.15 19.76 8.83
C ILE A 105 -6.04 18.37 9.47
N GLU A 106 -7.01 17.98 10.30
CA GLU A 106 -7.01 16.66 10.97
C GLU A 106 -7.10 15.50 9.97
N GLU A 107 -7.93 15.61 8.93
CA GLU A 107 -8.03 14.60 7.87
C GLU A 107 -6.74 14.48 7.06
N ILE A 108 -6.09 15.60 6.75
CA ILE A 108 -4.82 15.62 6.02
C ILE A 108 -3.70 15.02 6.88
N GLU A 109 -3.65 15.34 8.16
CA GLU A 109 -2.70 14.73 9.10
C GLU A 109 -2.93 13.22 9.27
N ALA A 110 -4.20 12.81 9.35
CA ALA A 110 -4.59 11.40 9.39
C ALA A 110 -4.15 10.67 8.11
N PHE A 111 -4.41 11.25 6.94
CA PHE A 111 -3.96 10.71 5.65
C PHE A 111 -2.44 10.52 5.62
N TRP A 112 -1.65 11.53 5.99
CA TRP A 112 -0.19 11.40 5.98
C TRP A 112 0.33 10.39 7.01
N ARG A 113 -0.37 10.23 8.13
CA ARG A 113 -0.05 9.21 9.13
C ARG A 113 -0.31 7.81 8.59
N GLU A 114 -1.48 7.59 7.99
CA GLU A 114 -1.83 6.34 7.31
C GLU A 114 -0.82 6.00 6.21
N TYR A 115 -0.55 6.97 5.33
CA TYR A 115 0.43 6.85 4.25
C TYR A 115 1.78 6.36 4.77
N ARG A 116 2.32 6.98 5.83
CA ARG A 116 3.61 6.57 6.40
C ARG A 116 3.60 5.14 6.91
N GLN A 117 2.50 4.69 7.53
CA GLN A 117 2.38 3.31 8.01
C GLN A 117 2.24 2.32 6.85
N ARG A 118 1.43 2.61 5.83
CA ARG A 118 1.34 1.79 4.61
C ARG A 118 2.70 1.63 3.93
N CYS A 119 3.44 2.73 3.78
CA CYS A 119 4.79 2.69 3.20
C CYS A 119 5.81 1.96 4.07
N ARG A 120 5.61 1.90 5.38
CA ARG A 120 6.40 1.03 6.25
C ARG A 120 6.11 -0.44 5.97
N GLN A 121 4.85 -0.85 5.87
CA GLN A 121 4.49 -2.23 5.54
C GLN A 121 5.03 -2.65 4.17
N VAL A 122 5.03 -1.74 3.18
CA VAL A 122 5.64 -1.96 1.86
C VAL A 122 7.16 -2.20 1.96
N LYS A 123 7.86 -1.43 2.79
CA LYS A 123 9.31 -1.66 3.02
C LYS A 123 9.56 -3.01 3.69
N GLU A 124 8.70 -3.39 4.65
CA GLU A 124 8.77 -4.70 5.31
C GLU A 124 8.47 -5.83 4.31
N LEU A 125 7.49 -5.66 3.40
CA LEU A 125 7.20 -6.60 2.31
C LEU A 125 8.42 -6.80 1.41
N ARG A 126 9.09 -5.71 1.01
CA ARG A 126 10.31 -5.78 0.20
C ARG A 126 11.41 -6.58 0.91
N GLY A 127 11.59 -6.38 2.21
CA GLY A 127 12.53 -7.16 3.03
C GLY A 127 12.12 -8.61 3.23
N PHE A 128 10.81 -8.88 3.34
CA PHE A 128 10.23 -10.21 3.44
C PHE A 128 10.49 -10.99 2.15
N LEU A 129 10.02 -10.50 1.00
CA LEU A 129 10.18 -11.16 -0.30
C LEU A 129 11.63 -11.22 -0.74
N GLY A 130 12.35 -10.09 -0.67
CA GLY A 130 13.62 -9.89 -1.37
C GLY A 130 13.41 -9.10 -2.66
N GLU A 131 14.47 -8.47 -3.18
CA GLU A 131 14.36 -7.48 -4.25
C GLU A 131 13.73 -8.01 -5.54
N ASN A 132 14.18 -9.18 -6.00
CA ASN A 132 13.74 -9.73 -7.28
C ASN A 132 12.26 -10.13 -7.25
N ASP A 133 11.87 -10.83 -6.20
CA ASP A 133 10.51 -11.32 -5.97
C ASP A 133 9.53 -10.15 -5.73
N TYR A 134 9.98 -9.11 -5.04
CA TYR A 134 9.21 -7.88 -4.87
C TYR A 134 8.95 -7.18 -6.21
N ARG A 135 9.96 -7.01 -7.06
CA ARG A 135 9.76 -6.46 -8.42
C ARG A 135 8.89 -7.34 -9.29
N GLU A 136 9.01 -8.66 -9.13
CA GLU A 136 8.14 -9.62 -9.83
C GLU A 136 6.67 -9.43 -9.43
N LEU A 137 6.40 -9.27 -8.14
CA LEU A 137 5.05 -8.98 -7.61
C LEU A 137 4.50 -7.66 -8.18
N LEU A 138 5.30 -6.59 -8.21
CA LEU A 138 4.82 -5.30 -8.75
C LEU A 138 4.56 -5.35 -10.26
N ARG A 139 5.39 -6.06 -11.03
CA ARG A 139 5.18 -6.28 -12.47
C ARG A 139 3.94 -7.08 -12.76
N HIS A 140 3.64 -8.09 -11.94
CA HIS A 140 2.45 -8.92 -12.10
C HIS A 140 1.18 -8.05 -12.14
N PHE A 141 1.10 -7.07 -11.25
CA PHE A 141 -0.02 -6.13 -11.19
C PHE A 141 0.16 -4.85 -12.02
N GLN A 142 1.15 -4.83 -12.94
CA GLN A 142 1.42 -3.72 -13.86
C GLN A 142 1.80 -2.37 -13.19
N PHE A 143 2.12 -2.38 -11.89
CA PHE A 143 2.50 -1.15 -11.16
C PHE A 143 3.93 -0.64 -11.48
N GLU A 144 4.67 -1.32 -12.37
CA GLU A 144 5.97 -0.84 -12.88
C GLU A 144 5.86 0.02 -14.16
N GLU A 145 4.91 -0.26 -15.07
CA GLU A 145 4.88 0.31 -16.44
C GLU A 145 3.97 1.55 -16.58
N ASP A 146 2.89 1.69 -15.80
CA ASP A 146 1.87 2.74 -16.03
C ASP A 146 2.22 4.16 -15.54
N PHE A 147 3.38 4.38 -14.91
CA PHE A 147 3.72 5.69 -14.34
C PHE A 147 4.73 6.50 -15.14
N ALA A 148 5.43 5.90 -16.12
CA ALA A 148 6.28 6.70 -17.01
C ALA A 148 5.43 7.55 -17.97
N GLU A 149 4.26 7.05 -18.39
CA GLU A 149 3.38 7.76 -19.32
C GLU A 149 2.50 8.83 -18.63
N MET A 150 2.20 8.68 -17.33
CA MET A 150 1.40 9.68 -16.60
C MET A 150 2.14 11.01 -16.35
N PHE A 151 3.49 11.01 -16.41
CA PHE A 151 4.32 12.21 -16.30
C PHE A 151 4.76 12.81 -17.66
N ASP A 152 4.35 12.21 -18.79
CA ASP A 152 4.67 12.74 -20.13
C ASP A 152 3.58 13.71 -20.67
N ILE A 153 2.58 14.06 -19.85
CA ILE A 153 1.54 15.05 -20.21
C ILE A 153 2.01 16.51 -19.98
N THR A 154 3.28 16.75 -19.60
CA THR A 154 3.86 18.11 -19.62
C THR A 154 4.63 18.44 -20.90
N GLY A 155 4.59 17.57 -21.90
CA GLY A 155 5.17 17.79 -23.23
C GLY A 155 4.31 18.62 -24.19
N TYR A 156 3.63 19.69 -23.75
CA TYR A 156 3.11 20.70 -24.69
C TYR A 156 4.15 21.80 -24.88
N GLY A 157 4.87 21.66 -25.98
CA GLY A 157 5.87 22.60 -26.45
C GLY A 157 5.32 24.00 -26.69
N HIS A 158 6.19 24.97 -26.41
CA HIS A 158 6.13 26.29 -27.02
C HIS A 158 6.08 26.15 -28.55
N HIS A 159 4.94 26.49 -29.13
CA HIS A 159 4.92 27.15 -30.43
C HIS A 159 4.95 28.66 -30.19
N GLY A 160 6.09 29.24 -30.51
CA GLY A 160 6.34 30.67 -30.67
C GLY A 160 7.54 30.83 -31.59
#